data_AF-G2G007-F1
#
_entry.id   AF-G2G007-F1
#
_cell.length_a   1.000
_cell.length_b   1.000
_cell.length_c   1.000
_cell.angle_alpha   90.00
_cell.angle_beta   90.00
_cell.angle_gamma   90.00
#
_symmetry.space_group_name_H-M   'P 1'
#
loop_
_entity.id
_entity.type
_entity.pdbx_description
1 polymer ?
#
loop_
_entity_poly.entity_id
_entity_poly.type
_entity_poly.pdbx_seq_one_letter_code
_entity_poly.pdbx_strand_id
1 'polypeptide(L)'
;MSYRKKLLPGLLVELVVLEGEYEGKYRTRIEEVGDRLLSVGAPFEHGEVVPLREGTKVKLIFWDEVSAYSFVAKIMQRIAAPIHMFVLELPDSILKVQRRSYVRVPALYPITFQTVTKEGLSDTYKGTMLDLSGGGMRFLTEECLDNRAILYAQVGLPNGDLLTPIRVCRAEKVEDSKPQRYCISTEFHEILERDRDRVIRCVFDIQRAMRKKGLV
;
A
#
# COMPACT_ATOMS: atom_id res chain seq x y z
N MET A 1 20.05 -16.76 0.48
CA MET A 1 19.49 -16.41 -0.85
C MET A 1 19.76 -14.94 -1.11
N SER A 2 20.36 -14.60 -2.25
CA SER A 2 20.67 -13.20 -2.59
C SER A 2 19.39 -12.39 -2.73
N TYR A 3 19.31 -11.26 -2.03
CA TYR A 3 18.16 -10.36 -2.08
C TYR A 3 17.92 -9.80 -3.48
N ARG A 4 18.92 -9.86 -4.37
CA ARG A 4 18.86 -9.38 -5.75
C ARG A 4 17.71 -10.01 -6.55
N LYS A 5 17.35 -11.26 -6.25
CA LYS A 5 16.18 -11.93 -6.86
C LYS A 5 14.85 -11.22 -6.57
N LYS A 6 14.81 -10.33 -5.57
CA LYS A 6 13.63 -9.53 -5.19
C LYS A 6 13.58 -8.18 -5.91
N LEU A 7 14.65 -7.79 -6.60
CA LEU A 7 14.71 -6.56 -7.40
C LEU A 7 14.50 -6.95 -8.86
N LEU A 8 13.42 -6.46 -9.46
CA LEU A 8 13.05 -6.75 -10.84
C LEU A 8 12.72 -5.44 -11.55
N PRO A 9 13.05 -5.30 -12.86
CA PRO A 9 12.54 -4.21 -13.67
C PRO A 9 11.02 -4.09 -13.59
N GLY A 10 10.52 -2.86 -13.56
CA GLY A 10 9.10 -2.53 -13.40
C GLY A 10 8.58 -2.54 -11.96
N LEU A 11 9.34 -3.09 -11.00
CA LEU A 11 8.92 -3.14 -9.58
C LEU A 11 8.75 -1.72 -9.02
N LEU A 12 7.59 -1.44 -8.44
CA LEU A 12 7.32 -0.19 -7.75
C LEU A 12 8.11 -0.10 -6.45
N VAL A 13 8.75 1.04 -6.23
CA VAL A 13 9.59 1.32 -5.07
C VAL A 13 9.33 2.73 -4.55
N GLU A 14 9.75 2.99 -3.32
CA GLU A 14 9.80 4.33 -2.75
C GLU A 14 11.25 4.77 -2.62
N LEU A 15 11.58 5.89 -3.24
CA LEU A 15 12.82 6.61 -3.06
C LEU A 15 12.62 7.65 -1.97
N VAL A 16 13.32 7.49 -0.85
CA VAL A 16 13.24 8.42 0.28
C VAL A 16 14.50 9.27 0.31
N VAL A 17 14.33 10.58 0.15
CA VAL A 17 15.40 11.56 0.35
C VAL A 17 15.41 11.90 1.83
N LEU A 18 16.55 11.67 2.49
CA LEU A 18 16.64 11.70 3.95
C LEU A 18 16.81 13.11 4.51
N GLU A 19 17.42 14.01 3.74
CA GLU A 19 17.83 15.35 4.18
C GLU A 19 17.86 16.30 2.99
N GLY A 20 17.68 17.61 3.24
CA GLY A 20 17.80 18.68 2.26
C GLY A 20 16.47 19.24 1.78
N GLU A 21 16.51 20.12 0.77
CA GLU A 21 15.33 20.82 0.24
C GLU A 21 14.25 19.86 -0.32
N TYR A 22 14.69 18.72 -0.85
CA TYR A 22 13.81 17.69 -1.42
C TYR A 22 13.60 16.52 -0.45
N GLU A 23 13.69 16.74 0.86
CA GLU A 23 13.36 15.73 1.86
C GLU A 23 11.91 15.25 1.64
N GLY A 24 11.74 13.94 1.47
CA GLY A 24 10.45 13.42 1.08
C GLY A 24 10.47 11.96 0.65
N LYS A 25 9.27 11.44 0.37
CA LYS A 25 9.06 10.08 -0.13
C LYS A 25 8.45 10.15 -1.51
N TYR A 26 9.16 9.59 -2.47
CA TYR A 26 8.75 9.62 -3.86
C TYR A 26 8.52 8.20 -4.37
N ARG A 27 7.34 7.96 -4.97
CA ARG A 27 7.07 6.68 -5.64
C ARG A 27 7.73 6.69 -7.00
N THR A 28 8.46 5.63 -7.29
CA THR A 28 9.09 5.40 -8.59
C THR A 28 9.09 3.90 -8.89
N ARG A 29 9.82 3.49 -9.92
CA ARG A 29 10.01 2.08 -10.29
C ARG A 29 11.48 1.79 -10.56
N ILE A 30 11.82 0.53 -10.46
CA ILE A 30 13.10 0.01 -10.95
C ILE A 30 13.04 -0.05 -12.46
N GLU A 31 14.01 0.56 -13.13
CA GLU A 31 14.15 0.54 -14.58
C GLU A 31 15.09 -0.59 -15.01
N GLU A 32 16.22 -0.74 -14.30
CA GLU A 32 17.22 -1.75 -14.62
C GLU A 32 17.91 -2.26 -13.35
N VAL A 33 18.25 -3.55 -13.32
CA VAL A 33 18.99 -4.20 -12.23
C VAL A 33 20.28 -4.80 -12.81
N GLY A 34 21.43 -4.21 -12.50
CA GLY A 34 22.74 -4.73 -12.85
C GLY A 34 23.40 -5.48 -11.68
N ASP A 35 24.67 -5.85 -11.86
CA ASP A 35 25.44 -6.59 -10.84
C ASP A 35 25.89 -5.75 -9.64
N ARG A 36 26.10 -4.45 -9.85
CA ARG A 36 26.54 -3.50 -8.81
C ARG A 36 25.71 -2.23 -8.78
N LEU A 37 24.93 -1.98 -9.83
CA LEU A 37 24.18 -0.76 -10.02
C LEU A 37 22.69 -1.10 -10.20
N LEU A 38 21.86 -0.18 -9.74
CA LEU A 38 20.41 -0.23 -9.86
C LEU A 38 19.94 1.10 -10.42
N SER A 39 19.19 1.08 -11.51
CA SER A 39 18.59 2.28 -12.09
C SER A 39 17.14 2.37 -11.64
N VAL A 40 16.75 3.54 -11.12
CA VAL A 40 15.37 3.87 -10.76
C VAL A 40 14.92 5.10 -11.51
N GLY A 41 13.64 5.18 -11.86
CA GLY A 41 13.08 6.39 -12.47
C GLY A 41 13.29 7.61 -11.56
N ALA A 42 13.70 8.74 -12.13
CA ALA A 42 13.76 9.98 -11.37
C ALA A 42 12.31 10.41 -11.04
N PRO A 43 12.01 10.73 -9.77
CA PRO A 43 10.66 11.09 -9.40
C PRO A 43 10.30 12.48 -9.93
N PHE A 44 9.00 12.67 -10.14
CA PHE A 44 8.44 13.94 -10.58
C PHE A 44 7.59 14.57 -9.48
N GLU A 45 7.71 15.87 -9.29
CA GLU A 45 6.90 16.69 -8.40
C GLU A 45 6.39 17.89 -9.19
N HIS A 46 5.07 18.13 -9.16
CA HIS A 46 4.42 19.19 -9.96
C HIS A 46 4.75 19.16 -11.47
N GLY A 47 5.01 17.97 -12.03
CA GLY A 47 5.33 17.79 -13.45
C GLY A 47 6.82 17.94 -13.78
N GLU A 48 7.64 18.33 -12.82
CA GLU A 48 9.08 18.53 -12.98
C GLU A 48 9.88 17.42 -12.31
N VAL A 49 11.04 17.09 -12.86
CA VAL A 49 11.95 16.09 -12.26
C VAL A 49 12.53 16.66 -10.97
N VAL A 50 12.42 15.93 -9.86
CA VAL A 50 13.06 16.32 -8.59
C VAL A 50 14.59 16.34 -8.80
N PRO A 51 15.25 17.49 -8.64
CA PRO A 51 16.63 17.68 -9.10
C PRO A 51 17.66 17.19 -8.06
N LEU A 52 17.58 15.91 -7.69
CA LEU A 52 18.55 15.29 -6.80
C LEU A 52 19.93 15.20 -7.47
N ARG A 53 20.98 15.57 -6.73
CA ARG A 53 22.35 15.61 -7.24
C ARG A 53 23.04 14.26 -7.10
N GLU A 54 24.04 14.03 -7.94
CA GLU A 54 25.03 13.00 -7.65
C GLU A 54 25.66 13.28 -6.29
N GLY A 55 25.81 12.24 -5.47
CA GLY A 55 26.21 12.43 -4.08
C GLY A 55 25.09 12.27 -3.06
N THR A 56 23.85 12.56 -3.44
CA THR A 56 22.72 12.55 -2.50
C THR A 56 22.50 11.14 -1.95
N LYS A 57 22.46 11.03 -0.62
CA LYS A 57 22.07 9.79 0.06
C LYS A 57 20.56 9.64 0.02
N VAL A 58 20.13 8.49 -0.44
CA VAL A 58 18.73 8.12 -0.56
C VAL A 58 18.51 6.77 0.11
N LYS A 59 17.31 6.54 0.62
CA LYS A 59 16.88 5.24 1.10
C LYS A 59 15.86 4.68 0.13
N LEU A 60 16.18 3.54 -0.47
CA LEU A 60 15.24 2.81 -1.30
C LEU A 60 14.42 1.87 -0.44
N ILE A 61 13.10 1.87 -0.61
CA ILE A 61 12.17 0.94 0.04
C ILE A 61 11.41 0.19 -1.05
N PHE A 62 11.44 -1.13 -0.98
CA PHE A 62 10.73 -2.01 -1.90
C PHE A 62 10.04 -3.12 -1.11
N TRP A 63 9.13 -3.85 -1.73
CA TRP A 63 8.39 -4.91 -1.05
C TRP A 63 8.07 -6.04 -2.01
N ASP A 64 8.06 -7.25 -1.46
CA ASP A 64 7.39 -8.40 -2.08
C ASP A 64 5.97 -8.52 -1.51
N GLU A 65 5.27 -9.61 -1.80
CA GLU A 65 3.90 -9.85 -1.30
C GLU A 65 3.82 -9.89 0.24
N VAL A 66 4.91 -10.25 0.91
CA VAL A 66 4.93 -10.60 2.33
C VAL A 66 5.70 -9.59 3.18
N SER A 67 6.76 -9.00 2.64
CA SER A 67 7.74 -8.22 3.41
C SER A 67 8.21 -6.99 2.65
N ALA A 68 8.39 -5.89 3.38
CA ALA A 68 9.11 -4.73 2.88
C ALA A 68 10.58 -4.80 3.29
N TYR A 69 11.43 -4.21 2.46
CA TYR A 69 12.86 -4.11 2.68
C TYR A 69 13.33 -2.70 2.36
N SER A 70 14.49 -2.33 2.89
CA SER A 70 15.13 -1.07 2.57
C SER A 70 16.64 -1.14 2.63
N PHE A 71 17.27 -0.22 1.93
CA PHE A 71 18.71 0.04 2.06
C PHE A 71 18.99 1.51 1.76
N VAL A 72 20.10 2.01 2.30
CA VAL A 72 20.63 3.33 1.95
C VAL A 72 21.59 3.17 0.78
N ALA A 73 21.47 4.05 -0.19
CA ALA A 73 22.35 4.13 -1.35
C ALA A 73 22.70 5.60 -1.65
N LYS A 74 23.67 5.78 -2.53
CA LYS A 74 24.09 7.08 -3.03
C LYS A 74 23.72 7.18 -4.50
N ILE A 75 23.25 8.36 -4.93
CA ILE A 75 23.09 8.64 -6.37
C ILE A 75 24.49 8.76 -6.96
N MET A 76 24.84 7.80 -7.82
CA MET A 76 26.13 7.75 -8.51
C MET A 76 26.09 8.51 -9.82
N GLN A 77 24.97 8.46 -10.53
CA GLN A 77 24.80 9.11 -11.82
C GLN A 77 23.35 9.53 -12.05
N ARG A 78 23.17 10.61 -12.80
CA ARG A 78 21.88 11.03 -13.35
C ARG A 78 21.86 10.78 -14.86
N ILE A 79 20.80 10.15 -15.35
CA ILE A 79 20.55 9.95 -16.78
C ILE A 79 19.35 10.82 -17.14
N ALA A 80 19.48 11.65 -18.19
CA ALA A 80 18.45 12.60 -18.61
C ALA A 80 17.67 12.16 -19.85
N ALA A 81 18.15 11.16 -20.59
CA ALA A 81 17.52 10.68 -21.82
C ALA A 81 17.80 9.17 -22.02
N PRO A 82 16.88 8.41 -22.66
CA PRO A 82 15.57 8.85 -23.13
C PRO A 82 14.54 9.03 -22.01
N ILE A 83 14.83 8.51 -20.81
CA ILE A 83 14.00 8.63 -19.60
C ILE A 83 14.89 9.13 -18.46
N HIS A 84 14.35 10.03 -17.63
CA HIS A 84 15.07 10.53 -16.47
C HIS A 84 15.22 9.44 -15.40
N MET A 85 16.45 9.11 -15.04
CA MET A 85 16.76 8.04 -14.08
C MET A 85 17.90 8.43 -13.13
N PHE A 86 17.92 7.79 -11.97
CA PHE A 86 19.04 7.80 -11.04
C PHE A 86 19.67 6.41 -10.98
N VAL A 87 21.00 6.38 -11.10
CA VAL A 87 21.80 5.17 -10.90
C VAL A 87 22.27 5.14 -9.45
N LEU A 88 21.92 4.07 -8.76
CA LEU A 88 22.24 3.81 -7.37
C LEU A 88 23.23 2.65 -7.28
N GLU A 89 24.14 2.71 -6.31
CA GLU A 89 24.95 1.54 -5.95
C GLU A 89 24.11 0.53 -5.15
N LEU A 90 24.19 -0.74 -5.53
CA LEU A 90 23.56 -1.83 -4.79
C LEU A 90 24.32 -2.08 -3.47
N PRO A 91 23.61 -2.27 -2.34
CA PRO A 91 24.26 -2.47 -1.05
C PRO A 91 24.77 -3.91 -0.91
N ASP A 92 25.66 -4.16 0.06
CA ASP A 92 26.02 -5.55 0.40
C ASP A 92 24.86 -6.29 1.08
N SER A 93 24.03 -5.57 1.82
CA SER A 93 22.89 -6.13 2.54
C SER A 93 21.70 -5.18 2.56
N ILE A 94 20.52 -5.75 2.79
CA ILE A 94 19.27 -5.01 2.92
C ILE A 94 18.67 -5.25 4.30
N LEU A 95 17.90 -4.28 4.80
CA LEU A 95 17.18 -4.37 6.06
C LEU A 95 15.72 -4.72 5.79
N LYS A 96 15.18 -5.70 6.52
CA LYS A 96 13.72 -5.95 6.53
C LYS A 96 13.03 -4.84 7.32
N VAL A 97 11.94 -4.32 6.79
CA VAL A 97 11.18 -3.22 7.40
C VAL A 97 9.76 -3.66 7.68
N GLN A 98 9.29 -3.46 8.92
CA GLN A 98 7.86 -3.53 9.23
C GLN A 98 7.23 -2.16 8.99
N ARG A 99 6.49 -2.02 7.88
CA ARG A 99 5.80 -0.77 7.51
C ARG A 99 4.35 -0.74 7.95
N ARG A 100 3.78 -1.89 8.35
CA ARG A 100 2.38 -1.99 8.75
C ARG A 100 2.31 -2.02 10.28
N SER A 101 1.48 -1.17 10.85
CA SER A 101 1.17 -1.20 12.28
C SER A 101 0.29 -2.40 12.67
N TYR A 102 -0.39 -3.01 11.68
CA TYR A 102 -1.31 -4.12 11.89
C TYR A 102 -1.06 -5.26 10.91
N VAL A 103 -1.19 -6.50 11.41
CA VAL A 103 -1.26 -7.71 10.60
C VAL A 103 -2.49 -7.64 9.71
N ARG A 104 -2.36 -8.14 8.47
CA ARG A 104 -3.47 -8.28 7.52
C ARG A 104 -3.72 -9.75 7.23
N VAL A 105 -4.98 -10.12 7.06
CA VAL A 105 -5.40 -11.45 6.62
C VAL A 105 -6.34 -11.34 5.43
N PRO A 106 -6.25 -12.24 4.43
CA PRO A 106 -7.29 -12.39 3.43
C PRO A 106 -8.63 -12.72 4.11
N ALA A 107 -9.68 -12.02 3.69
CA ALA A 107 -11.00 -12.13 4.31
C ALA A 107 -12.07 -11.83 3.27
N LEU A 108 -12.85 -12.84 2.87
CA LEU A 108 -13.86 -12.76 1.82
C LEU A 108 -15.27 -12.70 2.41
N TYR A 109 -15.56 -11.61 3.12
CA TYR A 109 -16.86 -11.38 3.77
C TYR A 109 -17.66 -10.28 3.05
N PRO A 110 -19.00 -10.37 3.02
CA PRO A 110 -19.82 -9.30 2.49
C PRO A 110 -19.73 -8.06 3.39
N ILE A 111 -19.78 -6.90 2.75
CA ILE A 111 -19.92 -5.61 3.44
C ILE A 111 -21.08 -4.82 2.83
N THR A 112 -21.69 -3.98 3.64
CA THR A 112 -22.57 -2.91 3.16
C THR A 112 -22.03 -1.58 3.65
N PHE A 113 -22.27 -0.52 2.89
CA PHE A 113 -21.83 0.82 3.28
C PHE A 113 -22.73 1.91 2.71
N GLN A 114 -22.69 3.07 3.36
CA GLN A 114 -23.32 4.31 2.92
C GLN A 114 -22.27 5.41 2.94
N THR A 115 -22.26 6.27 1.92
CA THR A 115 -21.38 7.44 1.85
C THR A 115 -21.96 8.57 2.68
N VAL A 116 -21.12 9.26 3.45
CA VAL A 116 -21.49 10.47 4.18
C VAL A 116 -21.44 11.66 3.22
N THR A 117 -22.59 12.29 2.98
CA THR A 117 -22.74 13.49 2.15
C THR A 117 -23.15 14.70 2.99
N LYS A 118 -23.35 15.87 2.36
CA LYS A 118 -23.82 17.08 3.04
C LYS A 118 -25.29 16.95 3.47
N GLU A 119 -26.06 16.16 2.73
CA GLU A 119 -27.50 15.95 2.89
C GLU A 119 -27.82 14.78 3.83
N GLY A 120 -26.81 13.99 4.23
CA GLY A 120 -26.98 12.84 5.13
C GLY A 120 -26.20 11.62 4.64
N LEU A 121 -26.83 10.45 4.77
CA LEU A 121 -26.29 9.18 4.27
C LEU A 121 -26.89 8.87 2.89
N SER A 122 -26.05 8.38 1.98
CA SER A 122 -26.49 7.88 0.68
C SER A 122 -27.34 6.61 0.80
N ASP A 123 -27.77 6.10 -0.36
CA ASP A 123 -28.26 4.73 -0.48
C ASP A 123 -27.24 3.71 0.04
N THR A 124 -27.74 2.52 0.38
CA THR A 124 -26.91 1.42 0.86
C THR A 124 -26.33 0.65 -0.32
N TYR A 125 -25.01 0.62 -0.38
CA TYR A 125 -24.25 -0.12 -1.37
C TYR A 125 -23.67 -1.41 -0.79
N LYS A 126 -23.30 -2.33 -1.68
CA LYS A 126 -22.71 -3.62 -1.33
C LYS A 126 -21.26 -3.68 -1.78
N GLY A 127 -20.50 -4.50 -1.09
CA GLY A 127 -19.15 -4.86 -1.49
C GLY A 127 -18.73 -6.21 -0.93
N THR A 128 -17.56 -6.66 -1.36
CA THR A 128 -16.92 -7.88 -0.87
C THR A 128 -15.55 -7.53 -0.34
N MET A 129 -15.33 -7.77 0.95
CA MET A 129 -14.01 -7.63 1.57
C MET A 129 -13.01 -8.54 0.86
N LEU A 130 -11.77 -8.07 0.73
CA LEU A 130 -10.64 -8.80 0.18
C LEU A 130 -9.61 -9.11 1.27
N ASP A 131 -9.37 -8.14 2.16
CA ASP A 131 -8.53 -8.32 3.34
C ASP A 131 -8.95 -7.41 4.50
N LEU A 132 -8.57 -7.84 5.71
CA LEU A 132 -8.86 -7.17 6.97
C LEU A 132 -7.58 -6.98 7.79
N SER A 133 -7.50 -5.86 8.50
CA SER A 133 -6.45 -5.56 9.48
C SER A 133 -7.02 -4.77 10.65
N GLY A 134 -6.26 -4.62 11.73
CA GLY A 134 -6.65 -3.72 12.84
C GLY A 134 -6.70 -2.23 12.47
N GLY A 135 -6.18 -1.84 11.30
CA GLY A 135 -6.18 -0.46 10.82
C GLY A 135 -7.28 -0.15 9.80
N GLY A 136 -7.91 -1.16 9.22
CA GLY A 136 -8.90 -0.99 8.15
C GLY A 136 -9.01 -2.22 7.27
N MET A 137 -9.69 -2.07 6.15
CA MET A 137 -9.99 -3.15 5.22
C MET A 137 -9.85 -2.70 3.76
N ARG A 138 -9.70 -3.68 2.89
CA ARG A 138 -9.83 -3.50 1.44
C ARG A 138 -11.02 -4.29 0.94
N PHE A 139 -11.82 -3.69 0.05
CA PHE A 139 -13.00 -4.33 -0.49
C PHE A 139 -13.21 -4.00 -1.97
N LEU A 140 -14.00 -4.84 -2.64
CA LEU A 140 -14.44 -4.69 -4.01
C LEU A 140 -15.89 -4.21 -4.04
N THR A 141 -16.20 -3.21 -4.85
CA THR A 141 -17.57 -2.71 -5.08
C THR A 141 -17.75 -2.30 -6.54
N GLU A 142 -18.99 -2.09 -6.98
CA GLU A 142 -19.32 -1.50 -8.28
C GLU A 142 -19.39 0.03 -8.20
N GLU A 143 -19.34 0.60 -7.00
CA GLU A 143 -19.39 2.04 -6.76
C GLU A 143 -18.03 2.71 -6.93
N CYS A 144 -18.00 3.83 -7.66
CA CYS A 144 -16.85 4.71 -7.74
C CYS A 144 -16.84 5.65 -6.53
N LEU A 145 -15.81 5.55 -5.69
CA LEU A 145 -15.70 6.35 -4.46
C LEU A 145 -14.53 7.32 -4.53
N ASP A 146 -14.74 8.52 -4.00
CA ASP A 146 -13.69 9.54 -3.93
C ASP A 146 -12.67 9.23 -2.84
N ASN A 147 -11.41 9.57 -3.12
CA ASN A 147 -10.38 9.54 -2.09
C ASN A 147 -10.76 10.48 -0.94
N ARG A 148 -10.52 10.03 0.29
CA ARG A 148 -10.87 10.70 1.56
C ARG A 148 -12.37 10.73 1.90
N ALA A 149 -13.25 10.16 1.07
CA ALA A 149 -14.66 10.01 1.44
C ALA A 149 -14.81 9.23 2.75
N ILE A 150 -15.77 9.64 3.58
CA ILE A 150 -16.15 8.91 4.79
C ILE A 150 -17.36 8.06 4.48
N LEU A 151 -17.30 6.79 4.87
CA LEU A 151 -18.38 5.82 4.70
C LEU A 151 -18.76 5.28 6.08
N TYR A 152 -20.05 5.04 6.30
CA TYR A 152 -20.52 4.17 7.38
C TYR A 152 -20.63 2.75 6.84
N ALA A 153 -19.80 1.84 7.36
CA ALA A 153 -19.76 0.45 6.90
C ALA A 153 -20.31 -0.51 7.96
N GLN A 154 -21.09 -1.48 7.51
CA GLN A 154 -21.45 -2.68 8.27
C GLN A 154 -20.67 -3.87 7.70
N VAL A 155 -19.96 -4.55 8.59
CA VAL A 155 -19.08 -5.66 8.24
C VAL A 155 -19.49 -6.89 9.04
N GLY A 156 -19.81 -7.98 8.34
CA GLY A 156 -20.03 -9.27 8.98
C GLY A 156 -18.71 -9.95 9.30
N LEU A 157 -18.28 -9.91 10.56
CA LEU A 157 -17.10 -10.64 11.03
C LEU A 157 -17.48 -11.97 11.69
N PRO A 158 -16.60 -12.99 11.70
CA PRO A 158 -16.80 -14.25 12.41
C PRO A 158 -17.19 -14.10 13.90
N ASN A 159 -16.78 -13.01 14.55
CA ASN A 159 -17.09 -12.70 15.94
C ASN A 159 -18.20 -11.64 16.11
N GLY A 160 -19.07 -11.52 15.11
CA GLY A 160 -20.25 -10.65 15.09
C GLY A 160 -20.06 -9.38 14.27
N ASP A 161 -21.17 -8.72 13.98
CA ASP A 161 -21.18 -7.53 13.14
C ASP A 161 -20.38 -6.36 13.77
N LEU A 162 -19.78 -5.58 12.88
CA LEU A 162 -19.11 -4.33 13.19
C LEU A 162 -19.74 -3.22 12.35
N LEU A 163 -20.24 -2.18 13.02
CA LEU A 163 -20.68 -0.94 12.40
C LEU A 163 -19.66 0.14 12.74
N THR A 164 -18.98 0.71 11.74
CA THR A 164 -17.90 1.67 11.99
C THR A 164 -17.75 2.66 10.84
N PRO A 165 -17.36 3.92 11.12
CA PRO A 165 -16.93 4.82 10.08
C PRO A 165 -15.59 4.35 9.51
N ILE A 166 -15.43 4.49 8.20
CA ILE A 166 -14.19 4.24 7.47
C ILE A 166 -13.90 5.38 6.52
N ARG A 167 -12.61 5.62 6.25
CA ARG A 167 -12.14 6.62 5.29
C ARG A 167 -11.52 5.94 4.09
N VAL A 168 -11.89 6.38 2.89
CA VAL A 168 -11.27 5.92 1.65
C VAL A 168 -9.86 6.48 1.56
N CYS A 169 -8.85 5.60 1.57
CA CYS A 169 -7.46 5.99 1.33
C CYS A 169 -7.14 5.98 -0.16
N ARG A 170 -7.73 5.05 -0.91
CA ARG A 170 -7.49 4.85 -2.35
C ARG A 170 -8.63 4.10 -3.00
N ALA A 171 -9.10 4.57 -4.16
CA ALA A 171 -9.97 3.83 -5.06
C ALA A 171 -9.24 3.52 -6.38
N GLU A 172 -9.18 2.25 -6.76
CA GLU A 172 -8.53 1.78 -7.99
C GLU A 172 -9.53 1.05 -8.88
N LYS A 173 -9.60 1.42 -10.15
CA LYS A 173 -10.41 0.73 -11.15
C LYS A 173 -9.84 -0.67 -11.38
N VAL A 174 -10.70 -1.69 -11.38
CA VAL A 174 -10.29 -3.04 -11.77
C VAL A 174 -10.35 -3.15 -13.29
N GLU A 175 -9.20 -3.35 -13.91
CA GLU A 175 -9.07 -3.57 -15.36
C GLU A 175 -9.85 -4.84 -15.77
N ASP A 176 -10.44 -4.78 -16.96
CA ASP A 176 -11.21 -5.88 -17.58
C ASP A 176 -12.36 -6.47 -16.74
N SER A 177 -12.91 -5.69 -15.80
CA SER A 177 -14.09 -6.08 -15.03
C SER A 177 -15.40 -5.67 -15.73
N LYS A 178 -16.33 -6.62 -15.88
CA LYS A 178 -17.71 -6.39 -16.32
C LYS A 178 -18.69 -7.10 -15.36
N PRO A 179 -19.58 -6.39 -14.63
CA PRO A 179 -19.68 -4.93 -14.55
C PRO A 179 -18.39 -4.29 -14.00
N GLN A 180 -18.23 -2.98 -14.22
CA GLN A 180 -17.06 -2.25 -13.76
C GLN A 180 -16.97 -2.32 -12.23
N ARG A 181 -15.83 -2.75 -11.70
CA ARG A 181 -15.56 -2.80 -10.27
C ARG A 181 -14.40 -1.92 -9.85
N TYR A 182 -14.39 -1.59 -8.57
CA TYR A 182 -13.39 -0.75 -7.92
C TYR A 182 -12.86 -1.45 -6.68
N CYS A 183 -11.54 -1.45 -6.54
CA CYS A 183 -10.83 -1.92 -5.36
C CYS A 183 -10.60 -0.72 -4.43
N ILE A 184 -11.26 -0.74 -3.29
CA ILE A 184 -11.28 0.37 -2.33
C ILE A 184 -10.45 -0.01 -1.12
N SER A 185 -9.38 0.74 -0.88
CA SER A 185 -8.56 0.63 0.33
C SER A 185 -9.02 1.66 1.35
N THR A 186 -9.33 1.21 2.56
CA THR A 186 -9.85 2.07 3.63
C THR A 186 -9.09 1.93 4.93
N GLU A 187 -9.18 2.96 5.76
CA GLU A 187 -8.78 2.93 7.15
C GLU A 187 -10.00 3.15 8.07
N PHE A 188 -9.98 2.57 9.26
CA PHE A 188 -11.01 2.86 10.25
C PHE A 188 -10.91 4.31 10.71
N HIS A 189 -12.02 5.03 10.63
CA HIS A 189 -12.11 6.42 11.06
C HIS A 189 -12.81 6.48 12.42
N GLU A 190 -12.08 6.94 13.45
CA GLU A 190 -12.64 7.11 14.80
C GLU A 190 -13.27 5.84 15.40
N ILE A 191 -12.74 4.67 15.04
CA ILE A 191 -13.16 3.40 15.64
C ILE A 191 -12.87 3.39 17.14
N LEU A 192 -13.84 2.89 17.91
CA LEU A 192 -13.69 2.67 19.34
C LEU A 192 -12.62 1.61 19.61
N GLU A 193 -11.77 1.82 20.61
CA GLU A 193 -10.70 0.87 20.95
C GLU A 193 -11.23 -0.54 21.26
N ARG A 194 -12.41 -0.63 21.90
CA ARG A 194 -13.11 -1.91 22.12
C ARG A 194 -13.38 -2.65 20.80
N ASP A 195 -13.82 -1.95 19.76
CA ASP A 195 -14.12 -2.54 18.47
C ASP A 195 -12.85 -2.80 17.66
N ARG A 196 -11.84 -1.94 17.77
CA ARG A 196 -10.50 -2.20 17.21
C ARG A 196 -9.92 -3.50 17.77
N ASP A 197 -10.01 -3.71 19.08
CA ASP A 197 -9.56 -4.94 19.74
C ASP A 197 -10.35 -6.18 19.29
N ARG A 198 -11.65 -6.03 18.98
CA ARG A 198 -12.47 -7.10 18.40
C ARG A 198 -11.99 -7.44 16.99
N VAL A 199 -11.68 -6.44 16.17
CA VAL A 199 -11.13 -6.64 14.82
C VAL A 199 -9.76 -7.33 14.90
N ILE A 200 -8.86 -6.85 15.76
CA ILE A 200 -7.53 -7.44 15.94
C ILE A 200 -7.63 -8.91 16.35
N ARG A 201 -8.49 -9.23 17.32
CA ARG A 201 -8.75 -10.63 17.73
C ARG A 201 -9.24 -11.48 16.55
N CYS A 202 -10.22 -10.98 15.80
CA CYS A 202 -10.72 -11.66 14.60
C CYS A 202 -9.62 -11.93 13.57
N VAL A 203 -8.76 -10.95 13.30
CA VAL A 203 -7.61 -11.09 12.38
C VAL A 203 -6.68 -12.20 12.83
N PHE A 204 -6.33 -12.25 14.13
CA PHE A 204 -5.48 -13.31 14.66
C PHE A 204 -6.13 -14.70 14.60
N ASP A 205 -7.44 -14.79 14.82
CA ASP A 205 -8.15 -16.07 14.76
C ASP A 205 -8.24 -16.60 13.32
N ILE A 206 -8.50 -15.73 12.34
CA ILE A 206 -8.41 -16.07 10.91
C ILE A 206 -6.99 -16.54 10.57
N GLN A 207 -5.95 -15.81 11.00
CA GLN A 207 -4.56 -16.18 10.74
C GLN A 207 -4.21 -17.56 11.32
N ARG A 208 -4.63 -17.85 12.57
CA ARG A 208 -4.43 -19.16 13.21
C ARG A 208 -5.14 -20.27 12.44
N ALA A 209 -6.36 -20.03 11.97
CA ALA A 209 -7.12 -21.00 11.19
C ALA A 209 -6.44 -21.31 9.84
N MET A 210 -5.87 -20.29 9.17
CA MET A 210 -5.12 -20.48 7.92
C MET A 210 -3.85 -21.31 8.13
N ARG A 211 -3.09 -21.06 9.21
CA ARG A 211 -1.89 -21.85 9.54
C ARG A 211 -2.21 -23.32 9.79
N LYS A 212 -3.30 -23.61 10.49
CA LYS A 212 -3.78 -25.00 10.69
C LYS A 212 -4.10 -25.72 9.38
N LYS A 213 -4.45 -24.97 8.33
CA LYS A 213 -4.75 -25.47 6.99
C LYS A 213 -3.55 -25.44 6.03
N GLY A 214 -2.37 -25.00 6.47
CA GLY A 214 -1.17 -24.89 5.63
C GLY A 214 -1.25 -23.79 4.55
N LEU A 215 -2.13 -22.81 4.71
CA LEU A 215 -2.33 -21.73 3.72
C LEU A 215 -1.42 -20.51 3.97
N VAL A 216 -0.76 -20.45 5.13
CA VAL A 216 0.18 -19.41 5.58
C VAL A 216 1.21 -20.00 6.54
#